data_AF-A0A975JHV0-F1
#
_entry.id   AF-A0A975JHV0-F1
#
_cell.length_a   1.000
_cell.length_b   1.000
_cell.length_c   1.000
_cell.angle_alpha   90.00
_cell.angle_beta   90.00
_cell.angle_gamma   90.00
#
_symmetry.space_group_name_H-M   'P 1'
#
loop_
_entity.id
_entity.type
_entity.pdbx_description
1 polymer ?
#
loop_
_entity_poly.entity_id
_entity_poly.type
_entity_poly.pdbx_seq_one_letter_code
_entity_poly.pdbx_strand_id
1 'polypeptide(L)'
;MNSSNPRWMSASMNFPETRAKRPRAREATMADLFRRLAGVSGVAAIAAFGVPSPVADHCASAQSLPRLEIPGAPGAASTRVSASSGDAASQRKEQRRQADLVKAIVAEITDFVPDHRAFIADNDAAQTQAMQALEDFRAKLDEALTADLIAMANDSGNGYATRVATTASRHAQYLSRAIASTDLDRFRNSDGRDDLAMAQYFLMAYRVEQLAQLARLYPDNSDVLAARSAAGDAMAQLGSLESVRQGRAEALAARIAAMRLRPAVRRDAAAERDFASAFRSSAWTQGEFAGSEVLRVNLLSHGWTVRRNPVTGIILSRDQQAALAVKRKDGKCFSYVIGLEQKSQGSTFGGTYMASGREREMLCENIGR
;
A
#
# COMPACT_ATOMS: atom_id res chain seq x y z
N MET A 1 -1.02 46.52 -14.25
CA MET A 1 -1.43 46.87 -12.88
C MET A 1 -2.54 45.93 -12.46
N ASN A 2 -2.50 45.46 -11.21
CA ASN A 2 -3.37 44.46 -10.56
C ASN A 2 -3.20 42.99 -10.99
N SER A 3 -2.40 42.27 -10.18
CA SER A 3 -2.43 40.82 -10.02
C SER A 3 -2.73 40.53 -8.55
N SER A 4 -3.91 40.00 -8.30
CA SER A 4 -4.43 39.60 -6.98
C SER A 4 -4.02 38.15 -6.73
N ASN A 5 -3.22 37.90 -5.70
CA ASN A 5 -2.83 36.56 -5.27
C ASN A 5 -3.55 36.22 -3.95
N PRO A 6 -4.14 35.02 -3.78
CA PRO A 6 -4.93 34.69 -2.60
C PRO A 6 -4.06 34.29 -1.41
N ARG A 7 -4.45 34.81 -0.24
CA ARG A 7 -3.93 34.48 1.10
C ARG A 7 -4.31 33.05 1.48
N TRP A 8 -3.32 32.21 1.72
CA TRP A 8 -3.49 30.97 2.50
C TRP A 8 -3.39 31.31 3.99
N MET A 9 -4.50 31.13 4.72
CA MET A 9 -4.53 31.14 6.18
C MET A 9 -4.26 29.73 6.70
N SER A 10 -3.10 29.51 7.31
CA SER A 10 -2.84 28.31 8.11
C SER A 10 -3.41 28.52 9.51
N ALA A 11 -4.50 27.84 9.82
CA ALA A 11 -5.05 27.75 11.16
C ALA A 11 -4.25 26.73 11.99
N SER A 12 -3.55 27.23 13.01
CA SER A 12 -2.86 26.44 14.02
C SER A 12 -3.88 25.85 15.00
N MET A 13 -4.17 24.55 14.91
CA MET A 13 -4.94 23.84 15.94
C MET A 13 -4.04 23.39 17.08
N ASN A 14 -4.25 23.96 18.26
CA ASN A 14 -3.71 23.51 19.53
C ASN A 14 -4.41 22.21 19.96
N PHE A 15 -3.63 21.17 20.28
CA PHE A 15 -4.11 19.97 20.97
C PHE A 15 -3.84 20.08 22.47
N PRO A 16 -4.85 19.95 23.35
CA PRO A 16 -4.61 19.72 24.77
C PRO A 16 -4.44 18.23 25.08
N GLU A 17 -3.43 17.95 25.90
CA GLU A 17 -3.08 16.65 26.44
C GLU A 17 -4.10 16.13 27.48
N THR A 18 -4.35 14.82 27.38
CA THR A 18 -4.63 13.85 28.45
C THR A 18 -5.89 14.00 29.33
N ARG A 19 -6.89 13.16 29.03
CA ARG A 19 -7.90 12.72 30.01
C ARG A 19 -7.91 11.19 30.09
N ALA A 20 -7.73 10.68 31.31
CA ALA A 20 -7.63 9.27 31.66
C ALA A 20 -8.85 8.45 31.21
N LYS A 21 -8.60 7.32 30.52
CA LYS A 21 -9.61 6.31 30.17
C LYS A 21 -9.76 5.28 31.31
N ARG A 22 -11.00 5.10 31.77
CA ARG A 22 -11.43 3.98 32.61
C ARG A 22 -11.32 2.65 31.83
N PRO A 23 -11.02 1.52 32.50
CA PRO A 23 -10.93 0.22 31.83
C PRO A 23 -12.31 -0.26 31.40
N ARG A 24 -12.47 -0.54 30.10
CA ARG A 24 -13.61 -1.31 29.58
C ARG A 24 -13.35 -2.80 29.80
N ALA A 25 -14.38 -3.49 30.27
CA ALA A 25 -14.40 -4.94 30.41
C ALA A 25 -14.05 -5.60 29.07
N ARG A 26 -13.16 -6.59 29.13
CA ARG A 26 -12.66 -7.35 27.99
C ARG A 26 -13.77 -8.23 27.42
N GLU A 27 -14.17 -7.98 26.18
CA GLU A 27 -14.79 -9.00 25.33
C GLU A 27 -13.74 -10.06 25.03
N ALA A 28 -14.04 -11.30 25.39
CA ALA A 28 -13.20 -12.44 25.08
C ALA A 28 -13.23 -12.70 23.57
N THR A 29 -12.07 -12.73 22.93
CA THR A 29 -11.94 -13.17 21.56
C THR A 29 -12.17 -14.68 21.48
N MET A 30 -12.80 -15.13 20.40
CA MET A 30 -13.16 -16.53 20.13
C MET A 30 -11.94 -17.48 20.14
N ALA A 31 -10.72 -16.94 19.98
CA ALA A 31 -9.45 -17.65 20.13
C ALA A 31 -9.10 -18.05 21.59
N ASP A 32 -9.59 -17.30 22.59
CA ASP A 32 -9.32 -17.56 24.02
C ASP A 32 -10.19 -18.70 24.60
N LEU A 33 -11.30 -19.02 23.92
CA LEU A 33 -12.18 -20.14 24.24
C LEU A 33 -11.60 -21.49 23.76
N PHE A 34 -10.78 -21.50 22.71
CA PHE A 34 -10.14 -22.73 22.21
C PHE A 34 -8.91 -23.15 23.00
N ARG A 35 -8.22 -22.21 23.67
CA ARG A 35 -6.98 -22.50 24.41
C ARG A 35 -7.21 -23.15 25.78
N ARG A 36 -8.46 -23.21 26.28
CA ARG A 36 -8.82 -23.79 27.59
C ARG A 36 -9.28 -25.26 27.56
N LEU A 37 -9.34 -25.91 26.40
CA LEU A 37 -9.82 -27.30 26.28
C LEU A 37 -8.75 -28.33 25.86
N ALA A 38 -7.49 -27.93 25.66
CA ALA A 38 -6.40 -28.86 25.36
C ALA A 38 -5.39 -28.88 26.51
N GLY A 39 -5.60 -29.80 27.45
CA GLY A 39 -4.63 -30.14 28.49
C GLY A 39 -3.84 -31.40 28.13
N VAL A 40 -2.51 -31.26 28.24
CA VAL A 40 -1.50 -32.28 28.64
C VAL A 40 -1.17 -33.42 27.67
N SER A 41 0.04 -33.36 27.09
CA SER A 41 1.16 -34.27 27.40
C SER A 41 2.44 -33.87 26.64
N GLY A 42 3.60 -34.03 27.27
CA GLY A 42 4.90 -33.58 26.77
C GLY A 42 5.83 -34.72 26.31
N VAL A 43 7.08 -34.33 26.02
CA VAL A 43 8.36 -34.90 26.51
C VAL A 43 9.47 -34.81 25.45
N ALA A 44 10.59 -34.23 25.90
CA ALA A 44 12.02 -34.42 25.57
C ALA A 44 12.62 -34.06 24.20
N ALA A 45 13.83 -33.50 24.34
CA ALA A 45 14.77 -33.01 23.36
C ALA A 45 15.80 -34.06 22.93
N ILE A 46 16.38 -33.93 21.72
CA ILE A 46 17.75 -34.35 21.37
C ILE A 46 18.35 -33.36 20.34
N ALA A 47 19.67 -33.17 20.43
CA ALA A 47 20.51 -32.16 19.80
C ALA A 47 21.12 -32.53 18.41
N ALA A 48 21.54 -31.47 17.70
CA ALA A 48 22.73 -31.29 16.85
C ALA A 48 23.01 -32.21 15.62
N PHE A 49 23.07 -31.63 14.41
CA PHE A 49 24.26 -31.43 13.54
C PHE A 49 23.87 -31.16 12.05
N GLY A 50 24.38 -30.03 11.50
CA GLY A 50 25.00 -29.82 10.18
C GLY A 50 24.42 -30.32 8.83
N VAL A 51 24.40 -29.36 7.87
CA VAL A 51 24.48 -29.46 6.38
C VAL A 51 23.14 -29.32 5.61
N PRO A 52 23.08 -28.55 4.49
CA PRO A 52 21.87 -27.83 4.09
C PRO A 52 20.95 -28.66 3.19
N SER A 53 19.65 -28.39 3.29
CA SER A 53 18.60 -28.91 2.41
C SER A 53 17.57 -27.82 2.12
N PRO A 54 16.78 -27.97 1.04
CA PRO A 54 16.11 -26.89 0.34
C PRO A 54 14.93 -26.35 1.15
N VAL A 55 14.70 -25.04 1.04
CA VAL A 55 13.56 -24.38 1.67
C VAL A 55 12.29 -24.75 0.89
N ALA A 56 11.58 -25.74 1.41
CA ALA A 56 10.16 -25.97 1.19
C ALA A 56 9.52 -26.31 2.56
N ASP A 57 8.21 -26.08 2.65
CA ASP A 57 7.32 -26.38 3.78
C ASP A 57 7.17 -25.31 4.86
N HIS A 58 6.50 -24.21 4.50
CA HIS A 58 5.50 -23.58 5.37
C HIS A 58 4.15 -23.63 4.65
N CYS A 59 3.50 -24.80 4.68
CA CYS A 59 2.09 -24.93 4.33
C CYS A 59 1.25 -24.14 5.34
N ALA A 60 0.53 -23.14 4.83
CA ALA A 60 -0.51 -22.44 5.55
C ALA A 60 -1.58 -23.43 6.01
N SER A 61 -1.93 -23.37 7.30
CA SER A 61 -3.04 -24.14 7.87
C SER A 61 -4.35 -23.53 7.36
N ALA A 62 -4.91 -24.08 6.28
CA ALA A 62 -6.28 -23.79 5.87
C ALA A 62 -7.22 -24.20 7.01
N GLN A 63 -7.79 -23.22 7.72
CA GLN A 63 -8.86 -23.48 8.67
C GLN A 63 -10.10 -23.89 7.87
N SER A 64 -10.52 -25.14 8.03
CA SER A 64 -11.73 -25.65 7.41
C SER A 64 -12.95 -24.88 7.90
N LEU A 65 -13.76 -24.39 6.96
CA LEU A 65 -15.09 -23.89 7.29
C LEU A 65 -15.95 -25.05 7.81
N PRO A 66 -16.89 -24.80 8.74
CA PRO A 66 -17.82 -25.84 9.18
C PRO A 66 -18.61 -26.37 7.97
N ARG A 67 -18.51 -27.68 7.73
CA ARG A 67 -19.29 -28.40 6.72
C ARG A 67 -20.77 -28.28 7.08
N LEU A 68 -21.51 -27.47 6.34
CA LEU A 68 -22.94 -27.23 6.55
C LEU A 68 -23.74 -28.33 5.87
N GLU A 69 -24.49 -29.11 6.65
CA GLU A 69 -25.49 -30.06 6.15
C GLU A 69 -26.75 -29.29 5.74
N ILE A 70 -27.11 -29.36 4.45
CA ILE A 70 -28.32 -28.75 3.90
C ILE A 70 -29.49 -29.75 4.07
N PRO A 71 -30.61 -29.37 4.71
CA PRO A 71 -31.79 -30.23 4.80
C PRO A 71 -32.46 -30.43 3.44
N GLY A 72 -32.79 -31.68 3.09
CA GLY A 72 -33.44 -32.05 1.83
C GLY A 72 -34.87 -31.51 1.68
N ALA A 73 -35.24 -31.16 0.45
CA ALA A 73 -36.51 -30.55 0.10
C ALA A 73 -37.72 -31.51 0.28
N PRO A 74 -38.82 -31.10 0.95
CA PRO A 74 -40.02 -31.91 1.07
C PRO A 74 -40.93 -31.82 -0.16
N GLY A 75 -41.46 -32.98 -0.57
CA GLY A 75 -42.39 -33.14 -1.69
C GLY A 75 -43.78 -32.54 -1.47
N ALA A 76 -44.39 -32.07 -2.55
CA ALA A 76 -45.61 -31.25 -2.54
C ALA A 76 -46.90 -32.09 -2.42
N ALA A 77 -47.67 -31.84 -1.35
CA ALA A 77 -49.10 -32.18 -1.26
C ALA A 77 -49.88 -30.91 -0.87
N SER A 78 -50.87 -30.53 -1.68
CA SER A 78 -51.58 -29.25 -1.59
C SER A 78 -52.85 -29.36 -0.74
N THR A 79 -52.77 -28.89 0.50
CA THR A 79 -53.92 -28.67 1.39
C THR A 79 -53.96 -27.18 1.76
N ARG A 80 -55.06 -26.47 1.48
CA ARG A 80 -55.27 -25.07 1.94
C ARG A 80 -55.47 -25.06 3.45
N VAL A 81 -54.38 -25.02 4.19
CA VAL A 81 -54.34 -24.78 5.63
C VAL A 81 -54.21 -23.28 5.84
N SER A 82 -55.10 -22.70 6.65
CA SER A 82 -54.95 -21.34 7.16
C SER A 82 -53.58 -21.22 7.81
N ALA A 83 -52.65 -20.52 7.16
CA ALA A 83 -51.27 -20.39 7.61
C ALA A 83 -51.26 -19.88 9.04
N SER A 84 -50.83 -20.74 9.96
CA SER A 84 -50.75 -20.39 11.36
C SER A 84 -49.67 -19.32 11.51
N SER A 85 -49.85 -18.38 12.45
CA SER A 85 -48.85 -17.33 12.72
C SER A 85 -47.44 -17.87 13.05
N GLY A 86 -47.33 -19.16 13.41
CA GLY A 86 -46.07 -19.87 13.64
C GLY A 86 -45.25 -20.10 12.37
N ASP A 87 -45.89 -20.40 11.24
CA ASP A 87 -45.21 -20.74 9.99
C ASP A 87 -44.46 -19.52 9.41
N ALA A 88 -45.10 -18.35 9.47
CA ALA A 88 -44.49 -17.10 9.04
C ALA A 88 -43.30 -16.65 9.91
N ALA A 89 -43.29 -17.01 11.20
CA ALA A 89 -42.14 -16.74 12.07
C ALA A 89 -40.97 -17.68 11.76
N SER A 90 -41.27 -18.97 11.52
CA SER A 90 -40.28 -19.98 11.13
C SER A 90 -39.62 -19.62 9.79
N GLN A 91 -40.43 -19.28 8.78
CA GLN A 91 -39.95 -18.89 7.46
C GLN A 91 -39.03 -17.65 7.51
N ARG A 92 -39.40 -16.62 8.27
CA ARG A 92 -38.55 -15.43 8.45
C ARG A 92 -37.22 -15.74 9.13
N LYS A 93 -37.22 -16.67 10.10
CA LYS A 93 -36.00 -17.12 10.78
C LYS A 93 -35.07 -17.84 9.80
N GLU A 94 -35.61 -18.67 8.92
CA GLU A 94 -34.83 -19.37 7.91
C GLU A 94 -34.28 -18.41 6.84
N GLN A 95 -35.11 -17.51 6.31
CA GLN A 95 -34.66 -16.46 5.39
C GLN A 95 -33.51 -15.62 5.96
N ARG A 96 -33.56 -15.32 7.27
CA ARG A 96 -32.47 -14.61 7.94
C ARG A 96 -31.20 -15.45 8.00
N ARG A 97 -31.28 -16.74 8.33
CA ARG A 97 -30.13 -17.65 8.36
C ARG A 97 -29.46 -17.75 6.99
N GLN A 98 -30.25 -17.94 5.94
CA GLN A 98 -29.77 -17.97 4.57
C GLN A 98 -29.06 -16.66 4.20
N ALA A 99 -29.66 -15.51 4.54
CA ALA A 99 -29.03 -14.22 4.28
C ALA A 99 -27.76 -13.99 5.12
N ASP A 100 -27.67 -14.53 6.33
CA ASP A 100 -26.46 -14.48 7.15
C ASP A 100 -25.31 -15.29 6.50
N LEU A 101 -25.62 -16.42 5.84
CA LEU A 101 -24.63 -17.19 5.05
C LEU A 101 -24.13 -16.37 3.84
N VAL A 102 -25.05 -15.79 3.06
CA VAL A 102 -24.69 -14.95 1.91
C VAL A 102 -23.86 -13.74 2.37
N LYS A 103 -24.25 -13.13 3.50
CA LYS A 103 -23.51 -12.00 4.08
C LYS A 103 -22.09 -12.38 4.47
N ALA A 104 -21.86 -13.57 5.03
CA ALA A 104 -20.53 -14.05 5.38
C ALA A 104 -19.64 -14.19 4.14
N ILE A 105 -20.18 -14.70 3.04
CA ILE A 105 -19.45 -14.83 1.77
C ILE A 105 -19.17 -13.47 1.14
N VAL A 106 -20.12 -12.54 1.17
CA VAL A 106 -19.86 -11.17 0.73
C VAL A 106 -18.76 -10.52 1.57
N ALA A 107 -18.77 -10.71 2.90
CA ALA A 107 -17.72 -10.19 3.77
C ALA A 107 -16.34 -10.78 3.43
N GLU A 108 -16.26 -12.09 3.22
CA GLU A 108 -15.03 -12.78 2.77
C GLU A 108 -14.51 -12.17 1.46
N ILE A 109 -15.40 -11.91 0.50
CA ILE A 109 -15.01 -11.27 -0.76
C ILE A 109 -14.53 -9.83 -0.52
N THR A 110 -15.26 -9.02 0.25
CA THR A 110 -14.93 -7.59 0.41
C THR A 110 -13.72 -7.33 1.31
N ASP A 111 -13.42 -8.24 2.23
CA ASP A 111 -12.31 -8.12 3.18
C ASP A 111 -10.99 -8.67 2.61
N PHE A 112 -11.03 -9.33 1.45
CA PHE A 112 -9.85 -9.82 0.75
C PHE A 112 -9.00 -8.65 0.18
N VAL A 113 -7.97 -8.25 0.92
CA VAL A 113 -7.06 -7.16 0.58
C VAL A 113 -5.59 -7.59 0.74
N PRO A 114 -4.65 -7.06 -0.06
CA PRO A 114 -3.24 -7.43 0.05
C PRO A 114 -2.57 -6.79 1.28
N ASP A 115 -1.57 -7.47 1.86
CA ASP A 115 -0.70 -6.87 2.87
C ASP A 115 0.34 -5.93 2.23
N HIS A 116 0.00 -4.65 2.13
CA HIS A 116 0.88 -3.61 1.60
C HIS A 116 2.18 -3.44 2.40
N ARG A 117 2.24 -3.86 3.66
CA ARG A 117 3.45 -3.70 4.49
C ARG A 117 4.52 -4.70 4.08
N ALA A 118 4.12 -5.89 3.63
CA ALA A 118 5.03 -6.91 3.14
C ALA A 118 5.88 -6.38 1.97
N PHE A 119 5.29 -5.60 1.06
CA PHE A 119 6.00 -5.03 -0.10
C PHE A 119 7.13 -4.06 0.28
N ILE A 120 6.97 -3.32 1.38
CA ILE A 120 8.00 -2.39 1.88
C ILE A 120 9.16 -3.16 2.52
N ALA A 121 8.86 -4.31 3.14
CA ALA A 121 9.85 -5.12 3.84
C ALA A 121 10.66 -6.00 2.87
N ASP A 122 9.97 -6.73 1.99
CA ASP A 122 10.55 -7.60 0.97
C ASP A 122 9.60 -7.67 -0.23
N ASN A 123 9.90 -6.90 -1.26
CA ASN A 123 9.06 -6.77 -2.43
C ASN A 123 8.90 -8.09 -3.20
N ASP A 124 9.93 -8.94 -3.28
CA ASP A 124 9.88 -10.15 -4.10
C ASP A 124 9.12 -11.28 -3.38
N ALA A 125 9.36 -11.44 -2.08
CA ALA A 125 8.59 -12.35 -1.25
C ALA A 125 7.11 -11.93 -1.19
N ALA A 126 6.83 -10.63 -1.04
CA ALA A 126 5.46 -10.11 -0.99
C ALA A 126 4.68 -10.35 -2.28
N GLN A 127 5.33 -10.22 -3.44
CA GLN A 127 4.69 -10.52 -4.73
C GLN A 127 4.34 -12.01 -4.85
N THR A 128 5.26 -12.89 -4.46
CA THR A 128 5.02 -14.34 -4.46
C THR A 128 3.85 -14.71 -3.55
N GLN A 129 3.83 -14.16 -2.33
CA GLN A 129 2.72 -14.34 -1.39
C GLN A 129 1.41 -13.77 -1.93
N ALA A 130 1.44 -12.61 -2.57
CA ALA A 130 0.25 -11.98 -3.12
C ALA A 130 -0.36 -12.80 -4.27
N MET A 131 0.47 -13.44 -5.10
CA MET A 131 0.03 -14.38 -6.13
C MET A 131 -0.59 -15.64 -5.52
N GLN A 132 0.09 -16.26 -4.55
CA GLN A 132 -0.43 -17.45 -3.87
C GLN A 132 -1.78 -17.15 -3.21
N ALA A 133 -1.90 -16.03 -2.51
CA ALA A 133 -3.14 -15.65 -1.85
C ALA A 133 -4.30 -15.41 -2.83
N LEU A 134 -4.04 -14.98 -4.08
CA LEU A 134 -5.07 -14.91 -5.12
C LEU A 134 -5.55 -16.31 -5.54
N GLU A 135 -4.63 -17.26 -5.68
CA GLU A 135 -4.96 -18.65 -6.02
C GLU A 135 -5.74 -19.33 -4.88
N ASP A 136 -5.28 -19.17 -3.65
CA ASP A 136 -5.95 -19.69 -2.45
C ASP A 136 -7.35 -19.12 -2.31
N PHE A 137 -7.52 -17.81 -2.54
CA PHE A 137 -8.82 -17.14 -2.49
C PHE A 137 -9.76 -17.65 -3.57
N ARG A 138 -9.28 -17.85 -4.80
CA ARG A 138 -10.07 -18.47 -5.89
C ARG A 138 -10.52 -19.86 -5.52
N ALA A 139 -9.61 -20.73 -5.08
CA ALA A 139 -9.92 -22.10 -4.70
C ALA A 139 -10.94 -22.15 -3.55
N LYS A 140 -10.78 -21.29 -2.54
CA LYS A 140 -11.71 -21.15 -1.42
C LYS A 140 -13.12 -20.77 -1.90
N LEU A 141 -13.24 -19.82 -2.83
CA LEU A 141 -14.55 -19.39 -3.34
C LEU A 141 -15.14 -20.34 -4.37
N ASP A 142 -14.33 -21.11 -5.09
CA ASP A 142 -14.82 -22.21 -5.92
C ASP A 142 -15.55 -23.27 -5.10
N GLU A 143 -15.05 -23.58 -3.90
CA GLU A 143 -15.73 -24.48 -2.97
C GLU A 143 -16.98 -23.84 -2.34
N ALA A 144 -16.90 -22.56 -1.96
CA ALA A 144 -17.96 -21.91 -1.21
C ALA A 144 -19.16 -21.44 -2.08
N LEU A 145 -18.93 -21.06 -3.35
CA LEU A 145 -19.95 -20.52 -4.25
C LEU A 145 -20.76 -21.63 -4.95
N THR A 146 -21.57 -22.35 -4.15
CA THR A 146 -22.46 -23.40 -4.66
C THR A 146 -23.69 -22.83 -5.38
N ALA A 147 -24.35 -23.65 -6.22
CA ALA A 147 -25.58 -23.25 -6.90
C ALA A 147 -26.70 -22.83 -5.93
N ASP A 148 -26.84 -23.54 -4.80
CA ASP A 148 -27.82 -23.21 -3.77
C ASP A 148 -27.51 -21.86 -3.10
N LEU A 149 -26.24 -21.57 -2.84
CA LEU A 149 -25.84 -20.28 -2.28
C LEU A 149 -26.11 -19.14 -3.27
N ILE A 150 -25.83 -19.35 -4.55
CA ILE A 150 -26.14 -18.37 -5.61
C ILE A 150 -27.66 -18.16 -5.69
N ALA A 151 -28.46 -19.22 -5.64
CA ALA A 151 -29.93 -19.09 -5.62
C ALA A 151 -30.41 -18.32 -4.37
N MET A 152 -29.88 -18.63 -3.19
CA MET A 152 -30.18 -17.90 -1.94
C MET A 152 -29.80 -16.42 -2.00
N ALA A 153 -28.65 -16.10 -2.61
CA ALA A 153 -28.17 -14.73 -2.75
C ALA A 153 -29.05 -13.88 -3.67
N ASN A 154 -29.70 -14.51 -4.65
CA ASN A 154 -30.52 -13.87 -5.66
C ASN A 154 -32.04 -14.05 -5.41
N ASP A 155 -32.45 -14.55 -4.25
CA ASP A 155 -33.87 -14.67 -3.88
C ASP A 155 -34.49 -13.28 -3.60
N SER A 156 -35.21 -12.75 -4.59
CA SER A 156 -35.94 -11.47 -4.49
C SER A 156 -37.09 -11.51 -3.48
N GLY A 157 -37.59 -12.70 -3.10
CA GLY A 157 -38.58 -12.89 -2.04
C GLY A 157 -37.99 -12.77 -0.62
N ASN A 158 -36.66 -12.87 -0.49
CA ASN A 158 -35.95 -12.71 0.77
C ASN A 158 -35.37 -11.30 0.91
N GLY A 159 -36.11 -10.40 1.56
CA GLY A 159 -35.67 -9.02 1.77
C GLY A 159 -34.36 -8.87 2.58
N TYR A 160 -33.90 -9.90 3.29
CA TYR A 160 -32.56 -9.90 3.89
C TYR A 160 -31.47 -10.11 2.83
N ALA A 161 -31.65 -11.05 1.90
CA ALA A 161 -30.73 -11.29 0.79
C ALA A 161 -30.63 -10.06 -0.12
N THR A 162 -31.75 -9.38 -0.43
CA THR A 162 -31.76 -8.13 -1.22
C THR A 162 -30.89 -7.03 -0.61
N ARG A 163 -30.85 -6.91 0.73
CA ARG A 163 -29.99 -5.93 1.43
C ARG A 163 -28.51 -6.28 1.31
N VAL A 164 -28.18 -7.57 1.34
CA VAL A 164 -26.80 -8.04 1.13
C VAL A 164 -26.37 -7.77 -0.31
N ALA A 165 -27.23 -8.05 -1.30
CA ALA A 165 -26.99 -7.71 -2.70
C ALA A 165 -26.77 -6.21 -2.92
N THR A 166 -27.56 -5.34 -2.27
CA THR A 166 -27.36 -3.89 -2.31
C THR A 166 -25.99 -3.47 -1.75
N THR A 167 -25.52 -4.15 -0.70
CA THR A 167 -24.21 -3.90 -0.11
C THR A 167 -23.09 -4.31 -1.07
N ALA A 168 -23.23 -5.45 -1.73
CA ALA A 168 -22.33 -5.90 -2.79
C ALA A 168 -22.27 -4.92 -3.97
N SER A 169 -23.40 -4.43 -4.47
CA SER A 169 -23.43 -3.41 -5.55
C SER A 169 -22.70 -2.13 -5.16
N ARG A 170 -22.92 -1.62 -3.94
CA ARG A 170 -22.22 -0.40 -3.46
C ARG A 170 -20.72 -0.61 -3.35
N HIS A 171 -20.29 -1.78 -2.89
CA HIS A 171 -18.88 -2.14 -2.85
C HIS A 171 -18.29 -2.23 -4.26
N ALA A 172 -18.98 -2.87 -5.20
CA ALA A 172 -18.55 -2.97 -6.59
C ALA A 172 -18.38 -1.58 -7.25
N GLN A 173 -19.35 -0.67 -7.04
CA GLN A 173 -19.26 0.73 -7.51
C GLN A 173 -18.11 1.49 -6.84
N TYR A 174 -17.81 1.23 -5.56
CA TYR A 174 -16.64 1.80 -4.89
C TYR A 174 -15.33 1.31 -5.53
N LEU A 175 -15.18 0.00 -5.73
CA LEU A 175 -13.99 -0.57 -6.36
C LEU A 175 -13.80 -0.05 -7.79
N SER A 176 -14.87 -0.01 -8.58
CA SER A 176 -14.86 0.52 -9.95
C SER A 176 -14.37 1.97 -9.99
N ARG A 177 -14.90 2.85 -9.11
CA ARG A 177 -14.42 4.25 -9.02
C ARG A 177 -12.96 4.34 -8.59
N ALA A 178 -12.54 3.50 -7.64
CA ALA A 178 -11.15 3.48 -7.19
C ALA A 178 -10.20 3.06 -8.32
N ILE A 179 -10.59 2.07 -9.13
CA ILE A 179 -9.84 1.64 -10.32
C ILE A 179 -9.82 2.75 -11.39
N ALA A 180 -10.98 3.33 -11.71
CA ALA A 180 -11.10 4.38 -12.72
C ALA A 180 -10.33 5.67 -12.37
N SER A 181 -10.08 5.91 -11.08
CA SER A 181 -9.27 7.06 -10.62
C SER A 181 -7.75 6.83 -10.70
N THR A 182 -7.31 5.61 -11.02
CA THR A 182 -5.88 5.29 -11.15
C THR A 182 -5.36 5.78 -12.49
N ASP A 183 -4.30 6.59 -12.47
CA ASP A 183 -3.55 6.98 -13.65
C ASP A 183 -2.66 5.81 -14.10
N LEU A 184 -3.21 4.94 -14.95
CA LEU A 184 -2.56 3.69 -15.39
C LEU A 184 -1.29 3.94 -16.19
N ASP A 185 -1.26 5.01 -16.99
CA ASP A 185 -0.07 5.37 -17.78
C ASP A 185 1.05 5.87 -16.88
N ARG A 186 0.76 6.76 -15.93
CA ARG A 186 1.75 7.17 -14.94
C ARG A 186 2.21 6.01 -14.09
N PHE A 187 1.31 5.10 -13.75
CA PHE A 187 1.65 3.92 -12.97
C PHE A 187 2.67 3.04 -13.71
N ARG A 188 2.40 2.71 -14.98
CA ARG A 188 3.29 1.92 -15.84
C ARG A 188 4.62 2.61 -16.14
N ASN A 189 4.60 3.93 -16.32
CA ASN A 189 5.74 4.70 -16.82
C ASN A 189 6.44 5.55 -15.75
N SER A 190 6.13 5.36 -14.46
CA SER A 190 6.80 6.13 -13.41
C SER A 190 8.12 5.50 -12.99
N ASP A 191 9.07 6.36 -12.67
CA ASP A 191 10.44 6.08 -12.24
C ASP A 191 10.60 6.11 -10.70
N GLY A 192 9.46 6.08 -9.99
CA GLY A 192 9.38 6.11 -8.53
C GLY A 192 9.83 4.81 -7.88
N ARG A 193 9.57 4.66 -6.58
CA ARG A 193 9.92 3.42 -5.85
C ARG A 193 9.11 2.24 -6.39
N ASP A 194 9.80 1.15 -6.73
CA ASP A 194 9.18 -0.03 -7.34
C ASP A 194 8.31 -0.82 -6.36
N ASP A 195 8.64 -0.83 -5.06
CA ASP A 195 7.86 -1.52 -4.03
C ASP A 195 6.41 -1.02 -3.94
N LEU A 196 6.23 0.30 -3.94
CA LEU A 196 4.90 0.91 -3.93
C LEU A 196 4.14 0.67 -5.23
N ALA A 197 4.85 0.58 -6.36
CA ALA A 197 4.24 0.27 -7.63
C ALA A 197 3.73 -1.18 -7.64
N MET A 198 4.54 -2.15 -7.20
CA MET A 198 4.11 -3.55 -7.15
C MET A 198 2.95 -3.75 -6.17
N ALA A 199 2.98 -3.10 -5.00
CA ALA A 199 1.85 -3.13 -4.06
C ALA A 199 0.54 -2.62 -4.70
N GLN A 200 0.61 -1.56 -5.50
CA GLN A 200 -0.52 -1.00 -6.23
C GLN A 200 -1.01 -1.93 -7.37
N TYR A 201 -0.09 -2.58 -8.10
CA TYR A 201 -0.45 -3.59 -9.10
C TYR A 201 -1.28 -4.71 -8.46
N PHE A 202 -0.80 -5.27 -7.35
CA PHE A 202 -1.52 -6.34 -6.66
C PHE A 202 -2.81 -5.86 -6.02
N LEU A 203 -2.87 -4.62 -5.52
CA LEU A 203 -4.14 -4.02 -5.09
C LEU A 203 -5.17 -3.98 -6.22
N MET A 204 -4.77 -3.66 -7.45
CA MET A 204 -5.66 -3.73 -8.61
C MET A 204 -6.08 -5.17 -8.92
N ALA A 205 -5.12 -6.10 -8.95
CA ALA A 205 -5.40 -7.52 -9.20
C ALA A 205 -6.40 -8.11 -8.19
N TYR A 206 -6.26 -7.77 -6.91
CA TYR A 206 -7.19 -8.21 -5.85
C TYR A 206 -8.58 -7.64 -6.09
N ARG A 207 -8.71 -6.35 -6.42
CA ARG A 207 -10.01 -5.73 -6.70
C ARG A 207 -10.70 -6.34 -7.93
N VAL A 208 -9.93 -6.65 -8.98
CA VAL A 208 -10.45 -7.36 -10.16
C VAL A 208 -10.98 -8.73 -9.74
N GLU A 209 -10.25 -9.45 -8.90
CA GLU A 209 -10.68 -10.74 -8.38
C GLU A 209 -11.93 -10.62 -7.50
N GLN A 210 -11.99 -9.66 -6.57
CA GLN A 210 -13.18 -9.40 -5.75
C GLN A 210 -14.42 -9.17 -6.62
N LEU A 211 -14.29 -8.35 -7.68
CA LEU A 211 -15.38 -8.07 -8.62
C LEU A 211 -15.76 -9.31 -9.46
N ALA A 212 -14.79 -10.14 -9.85
CA ALA A 212 -15.06 -11.40 -10.53
C ALA A 212 -15.88 -12.35 -9.65
N GLN A 213 -15.54 -12.47 -8.37
CA GLN A 213 -16.23 -13.34 -7.42
C GLN A 213 -17.61 -12.81 -7.03
N LEU A 214 -17.76 -11.49 -6.86
CA LEU A 214 -19.09 -10.86 -6.71
C LEU A 214 -19.98 -11.10 -7.93
N ALA A 215 -19.43 -11.04 -9.14
CA ALA A 215 -20.20 -11.30 -10.36
C ALA A 215 -20.63 -12.77 -10.50
N ARG A 216 -19.87 -13.72 -9.93
CA ARG A 216 -20.31 -15.13 -9.83
C ARG A 216 -21.46 -15.30 -8.85
N LEU A 217 -21.39 -14.62 -7.70
CA LEU A 217 -22.45 -14.67 -6.68
C LEU A 217 -23.73 -13.96 -7.14
N TYR A 218 -23.61 -12.88 -7.90
CA TYR A 218 -24.71 -12.03 -8.38
C TYR A 218 -24.71 -11.89 -9.91
N PRO A 219 -25.02 -12.97 -10.65
CA PRO A 219 -24.88 -13.00 -12.11
C PRO A 219 -25.82 -12.02 -12.83
N ASP A 220 -26.95 -11.65 -12.23
CA ASP A 220 -27.95 -10.75 -12.83
C ASP A 220 -27.81 -9.29 -12.36
N ASN A 221 -26.81 -8.99 -11.52
CA ASN A 221 -26.62 -7.66 -10.95
C ASN A 221 -25.80 -6.76 -11.88
N SER A 222 -26.50 -5.92 -12.65
CA SER A 222 -25.90 -5.03 -13.66
C SER A 222 -24.79 -4.12 -13.12
N ASP A 223 -24.90 -3.58 -11.90
CA ASP A 223 -23.85 -2.75 -11.27
C ASP A 223 -22.56 -3.55 -11.07
N VAL A 224 -22.67 -4.79 -10.59
CA VAL A 224 -21.53 -5.68 -10.34
C VAL A 224 -20.87 -6.08 -11.66
N LEU A 225 -21.68 -6.44 -12.67
CA LEU A 225 -21.17 -6.79 -14.00
C LEU A 225 -20.44 -5.62 -14.68
N ALA A 226 -21.03 -4.41 -14.62
CA ALA A 226 -20.40 -3.21 -15.17
C ALA A 226 -19.07 -2.89 -14.47
N ALA A 227 -19.05 -2.98 -13.14
CA ALA A 227 -17.82 -2.80 -12.36
C ALA A 227 -16.74 -3.84 -12.71
N ARG A 228 -17.12 -5.12 -12.84
CA ARG A 228 -16.21 -6.20 -13.27
C ARG A 228 -15.64 -5.94 -14.66
N SER A 229 -16.47 -5.54 -15.62
CA SER A 229 -16.02 -5.21 -16.98
C SER A 229 -14.98 -4.09 -16.95
N ALA A 230 -15.31 -2.97 -16.31
CA ALA A 230 -14.41 -1.83 -16.21
C ALA A 230 -13.07 -2.17 -15.52
N ALA A 231 -13.11 -3.04 -14.50
CA ALA A 231 -11.90 -3.52 -13.83
C ALA A 231 -11.06 -4.41 -14.75
N GLY A 232 -11.70 -5.30 -15.53
CA GLY A 232 -11.05 -6.12 -16.55
C GLY A 232 -10.37 -5.28 -17.62
N ASP A 233 -11.05 -4.25 -18.14
CA ASP A 233 -10.51 -3.32 -19.13
C ASP A 233 -9.29 -2.57 -18.59
N ALA A 234 -9.37 -2.07 -17.35
CA ALA A 234 -8.26 -1.40 -16.69
C ALA A 234 -7.05 -2.33 -16.48
N MET A 235 -7.29 -3.58 -16.08
CA MET A 235 -6.22 -4.57 -15.92
C MET A 235 -5.59 -4.96 -17.27
N ALA A 236 -6.40 -5.09 -18.32
CA ALA A 236 -5.93 -5.35 -19.67
C ALA A 236 -5.09 -4.20 -20.21
N GLN A 237 -5.50 -2.95 -19.96
CA GLN A 237 -4.72 -1.75 -20.32
C GLN A 237 -3.39 -1.69 -19.56
N LEU A 238 -3.40 -2.08 -18.28
CA LEU A 238 -2.20 -2.10 -17.46
C LEU A 238 -1.20 -3.16 -17.93
N GLY A 239 -1.70 -4.30 -18.40
CA GLY A 239 -0.90 -5.41 -18.92
C GLY A 239 -0.46 -6.38 -17.82
N SER A 240 0.50 -7.25 -18.17
CA SER A 240 1.07 -8.21 -17.22
C SER A 240 2.00 -7.54 -16.22
N LEU A 241 2.23 -8.20 -15.08
CA LEU A 241 3.18 -7.76 -14.07
C LEU A 241 4.57 -7.52 -14.69
N GLU A 242 4.98 -8.40 -15.59
CA GLU A 242 6.28 -8.28 -16.27
C GLU A 242 6.32 -7.08 -17.22
N SER A 243 5.24 -6.79 -17.95
CA SER A 243 5.15 -5.59 -18.78
C SER A 243 5.24 -4.31 -17.95
N VAL A 244 4.60 -4.29 -16.78
CA VAL A 244 4.70 -3.15 -15.85
C VAL A 244 6.13 -2.99 -15.34
N ARG A 245 6.79 -4.08 -14.92
CA ARG A 245 8.19 -4.04 -14.47
C ARG A 245 9.12 -3.54 -15.58
N GLN A 246 8.96 -4.06 -16.79
CA GLN A 246 9.76 -3.64 -17.93
C GLN A 246 9.56 -2.16 -18.24
N GLY A 247 8.32 -1.68 -18.36
CA GLY A 247 8.04 -0.27 -18.65
C GLY A 247 8.62 0.67 -17.60
N ARG A 248 8.60 0.28 -16.32
CA ARG A 248 9.21 1.03 -15.22
C ARG A 248 10.74 1.01 -15.27
N ALA A 249 11.34 -0.14 -15.55
CA ALA A 249 12.79 -0.26 -15.72
C ALA A 249 13.29 0.62 -16.88
N GLU A 250 12.56 0.64 -18.00
CA GLU A 250 12.81 1.52 -19.14
C GLU A 250 12.65 3.00 -18.77
N ALA A 251 11.59 3.37 -18.04
CA ALA A 251 11.37 4.74 -17.57
C ALA A 251 12.47 5.20 -16.60
N LEU A 252 12.90 4.32 -15.68
CA LEU A 252 14.00 4.57 -14.76
C LEU A 252 15.31 4.77 -15.52
N ALA A 253 15.63 3.88 -16.46
CA ALA A 253 16.81 3.99 -17.31
C ALA A 253 16.81 5.30 -18.12
N ALA A 254 15.67 5.66 -18.71
CA ALA A 254 15.49 6.91 -19.44
C ALA A 254 15.70 8.13 -18.51
N ARG A 255 15.17 8.13 -17.28
CA ARG A 255 15.46 9.20 -16.31
C ARG A 255 16.95 9.27 -16.01
N ILE A 256 17.60 8.15 -15.67
CA ILE A 256 19.04 8.12 -15.34
C ILE A 256 19.85 8.68 -16.50
N ALA A 257 19.51 8.29 -17.73
CA ALA A 257 20.13 8.78 -18.95
C ALA A 257 19.89 10.27 -19.20
N ALA A 258 18.71 10.81 -18.84
CA ALA A 258 18.35 12.23 -19.00
C ALA A 258 18.83 13.12 -17.85
N MET A 259 19.14 12.57 -16.68
CA MET A 259 19.59 13.34 -15.53
C MET A 259 20.96 13.98 -15.80
N ARG A 260 21.07 15.28 -15.55
CA ARG A 260 22.32 16.06 -15.68
C ARG A 260 22.64 16.74 -14.36
N LEU A 261 23.93 16.92 -14.08
CA LEU A 261 24.36 17.76 -12.97
C LEU A 261 23.92 19.20 -13.25
N ARG A 262 23.23 19.83 -12.28
CA ARG A 262 22.78 21.24 -12.43
C ARG A 262 23.99 22.15 -12.64
N PRO A 263 23.95 23.11 -13.56
CA PRO A 263 25.08 24.01 -13.81
C PRO A 263 25.37 24.89 -12.59
N ALA A 264 26.64 25.21 -12.38
CA ALA A 264 27.05 26.11 -11.31
C ALA A 264 26.68 27.56 -11.66
N VAL A 265 26.11 28.31 -10.70
CA VAL A 265 25.85 29.75 -10.84
C VAL A 265 27.09 30.60 -10.55
N ARG A 266 28.06 30.04 -9.82
CA ARG A 266 29.37 30.62 -9.52
C ARG A 266 30.39 29.53 -9.18
N ARG A 267 31.68 29.88 -9.19
CA ARG A 267 32.79 29.02 -8.73
C ARG A 267 33.44 29.64 -7.51
N ASP A 268 33.72 28.81 -6.50
CA ASP A 268 34.37 29.22 -5.26
C ASP A 268 34.96 27.98 -4.59
N ALA A 269 36.27 27.82 -4.74
CA ALA A 269 36.98 26.62 -4.31
C ALA A 269 36.92 26.39 -2.80
N ALA A 270 36.76 27.43 -1.99
CA ALA A 270 36.60 27.27 -0.54
C ALA A 270 35.22 26.70 -0.21
N ALA A 271 34.17 27.32 -0.76
CA ALA A 271 32.81 26.82 -0.57
C ALA A 271 32.64 25.39 -1.12
N GLU A 272 33.20 25.09 -2.29
CA GLU A 272 33.16 23.75 -2.89
C GLU A 272 33.81 22.69 -1.98
N ARG A 273 34.95 23.01 -1.34
CA ARG A 273 35.57 22.14 -0.32
C ARG A 273 34.69 21.97 0.91
N ASP A 274 34.04 23.03 1.37
CA ASP A 274 33.12 22.97 2.51
C ASP A 274 31.94 22.04 2.24
N PHE A 275 31.33 22.14 1.05
CA PHE A 275 30.27 21.23 0.61
C PHE A 275 30.75 19.77 0.51
N ALA A 276 31.91 19.54 -0.08
CA ALA A 276 32.47 18.19 -0.17
C ALA A 276 32.84 17.61 1.21
N SER A 277 33.32 18.44 2.14
CA SER A 277 33.63 18.04 3.52
C SER A 277 32.36 17.73 4.29
N ALA A 278 31.37 18.63 4.25
CA ALA A 278 30.09 18.46 4.94
C ALA A 278 29.32 17.24 4.43
N PHE A 279 29.38 16.96 3.12
CA PHE A 279 28.83 15.73 2.55
C PHE A 279 29.52 14.50 3.14
N ARG A 280 30.86 14.49 3.25
CA ARG A 280 31.61 13.34 3.80
C ARG A 280 31.48 13.17 5.30
N SER A 281 31.16 14.21 6.06
CA SER A 281 31.00 14.15 7.52
C SER A 281 29.55 14.00 7.98
N SER A 282 28.59 14.11 7.06
CA SER A 282 27.16 14.02 7.40
C SER A 282 26.79 12.61 7.84
N ALA A 283 26.08 12.49 8.96
CA ALA A 283 25.55 11.20 9.43
C ALA A 283 24.59 10.55 8.39
N TRP A 284 23.91 11.37 7.58
CA TRP A 284 22.97 10.93 6.56
C TRP A 284 23.64 10.23 5.37
N THR A 285 24.92 10.51 5.12
CA THR A 285 25.69 9.95 4.00
C THR A 285 26.63 8.83 4.46
N GLN A 286 26.80 8.61 5.77
CA GLN A 286 27.61 7.51 6.32
C GLN A 286 26.98 6.12 6.14
N GLY A 287 25.75 6.02 5.64
CA GLY A 287 25.14 4.76 5.26
C GLY A 287 25.51 4.36 3.84
N GLU A 288 24.54 4.45 2.93
CA GLU A 288 24.67 3.98 1.54
C GLU A 288 25.76 4.70 0.72
N PHE A 289 26.17 5.90 1.14
CA PHE A 289 27.19 6.71 0.49
C PHE A 289 28.55 6.67 1.21
N ALA A 290 28.74 5.77 2.18
CA ALA A 290 30.01 5.64 2.90
C ALA A 290 31.18 5.31 1.97
N GLY A 291 32.20 6.18 1.98
CA GLY A 291 33.37 6.07 1.10
C GLY A 291 33.07 6.31 -0.38
N SER A 292 32.00 7.04 -0.69
CA SER A 292 31.78 7.60 -2.01
C SER A 292 32.73 8.77 -2.31
N GLU A 293 33.00 8.99 -3.59
CA GLU A 293 33.89 10.04 -4.09
C GLU A 293 33.06 11.23 -4.60
N VAL A 294 33.35 12.44 -4.10
CA VAL A 294 32.75 13.67 -4.63
C VAL A 294 33.56 14.10 -5.85
N LEU A 295 33.00 13.93 -7.04
CA LEU A 295 33.65 14.20 -8.32
C LEU A 295 33.57 15.69 -8.72
N ARG A 296 32.45 16.35 -8.41
CA ARG A 296 32.22 17.75 -8.78
C ARG A 296 31.26 18.42 -7.82
N VAL A 297 31.45 19.72 -7.59
CA VAL A 297 30.54 20.56 -6.80
C VAL A 297 30.14 21.77 -7.65
N ASN A 298 28.85 21.93 -7.92
CA ASN A 298 28.29 23.07 -8.62
C ASN A 298 27.46 23.89 -7.63
N LEU A 299 27.94 25.09 -7.28
CA LEU A 299 27.23 25.99 -6.38
C LEU A 299 25.95 26.49 -7.06
N LEU A 300 24.81 26.38 -6.37
CA LEU A 300 23.50 26.80 -6.89
C LEU A 300 23.07 28.17 -6.36
N SER A 301 23.80 28.71 -5.38
CA SER A 301 23.53 30.00 -4.75
C SER A 301 24.69 30.98 -5.01
N HIS A 302 24.37 32.26 -5.25
CA HIS A 302 25.37 33.32 -5.41
C HIS A 302 26.12 33.65 -4.11
N GLY A 303 25.60 33.24 -2.96
CA GLY A 303 26.17 33.44 -1.64
C GLY A 303 25.27 32.82 -0.58
N TRP A 304 25.43 33.27 0.66
CA TRP A 304 24.57 32.87 1.77
C TRP A 304 23.22 33.60 1.73
N THR A 305 22.13 32.85 1.85
CA THR A 305 20.79 33.40 2.08
C THR A 305 20.54 33.49 3.57
N VAL A 306 20.23 34.67 4.10
CA VAL A 306 19.99 34.86 5.54
C VAL A 306 18.50 34.69 5.84
N ARG A 307 18.18 33.74 6.72
CA ARG A 307 16.82 33.53 7.24
C ARG A 307 16.63 34.31 8.54
N ARG A 308 15.61 35.16 8.57
CA ARG A 308 15.24 35.98 9.74
C ARG A 308 13.90 35.55 10.30
N ASN A 309 13.69 35.77 11.59
CA ASN A 309 12.37 35.67 12.19
C ASN A 309 11.46 36.76 11.56
N PRO A 310 10.26 36.40 11.07
CA PRO A 310 9.41 37.36 10.35
C PRO A 310 8.83 38.46 11.25
N VAL A 311 8.83 38.28 12.58
CA VAL A 311 8.30 39.24 13.54
C VAL A 311 9.41 40.09 14.14
N THR A 312 10.46 39.46 14.68
CA THR A 312 11.52 40.18 15.42
C THR A 312 12.66 40.67 14.53
N GLY A 313 12.77 40.18 13.29
CA GLY A 313 13.89 40.49 12.39
C GLY A 313 15.24 39.87 12.79
N ILE A 314 15.30 39.16 13.92
CA ILE A 314 16.50 38.48 14.42
C ILE A 314 16.94 37.44 13.39
N ILE A 315 18.25 37.38 13.12
CA ILE A 315 18.84 36.37 12.23
C ILE A 315 18.75 35.01 12.92
N LEU A 316 18.13 34.05 12.26
CA LEU A 316 18.02 32.68 12.77
C LEU A 316 19.14 31.79 12.22
N SER A 317 19.34 31.87 10.91
CA SER A 317 20.36 31.09 10.22
C SER A 317 20.71 31.70 8.88
N ARG A 318 21.71 31.12 8.23
CA ARG A 318 21.96 31.33 6.81
C ARG A 318 22.16 29.99 6.12
N ASP A 319 21.73 29.89 4.87
CA ASP A 319 21.86 28.69 4.05
C ASP A 319 22.51 28.94 2.70
N GLN A 320 23.09 27.89 2.12
CA GLN A 320 23.65 27.88 0.78
C GLN A 320 23.41 26.50 0.15
N GLN A 321 23.16 26.46 -1.17
CA GLN A 321 22.91 25.20 -1.88
C GLN A 321 23.99 24.88 -2.91
N ALA A 322 24.23 23.58 -3.10
CA ALA A 322 25.09 23.04 -4.15
C ALA A 322 24.53 21.73 -4.72
N ALA A 323 24.81 21.46 -5.99
CA ALA A 323 24.64 20.14 -6.61
C ALA A 323 26.00 19.44 -6.67
N LEU A 324 26.09 18.24 -6.12
CA LEU A 324 27.29 17.42 -6.10
C LEU A 324 27.13 16.28 -7.09
N ALA A 325 28.18 15.98 -7.85
CA ALA A 325 28.31 14.69 -8.51
C ALA A 325 29.07 13.76 -7.59
N VAL A 326 28.47 12.62 -7.24
CA VAL A 326 29.03 11.65 -6.32
C VAL A 326 29.09 10.29 -7.01
N LYS A 327 30.25 9.63 -6.94
CA LYS A 327 30.44 8.25 -7.39
C LYS A 327 30.50 7.32 -6.20
N ARG A 328 29.59 6.35 -6.15
CA ARG A 328 29.56 5.31 -5.11
C ARG A 328 30.58 4.20 -5.43
N LYS A 329 30.85 3.35 -4.44
CA LYS A 329 31.78 2.21 -4.56
C LYS A 329 31.33 1.18 -5.60
N ASP A 330 30.02 1.07 -5.84
CA ASP A 330 29.43 0.25 -6.89
C ASP A 330 29.65 0.81 -8.31
N GLY A 331 30.30 1.97 -8.43
CA GLY A 331 30.59 2.64 -9.70
C GLY A 331 29.46 3.55 -10.20
N LYS A 332 28.29 3.55 -9.57
CA LYS A 332 27.16 4.38 -9.96
C LYS A 332 27.37 5.84 -9.59
N CYS A 333 26.83 6.75 -10.41
CA CYS A 333 26.92 8.18 -10.20
C CYS A 333 25.57 8.79 -9.79
N PHE A 334 25.63 9.79 -8.92
CA PHE A 334 24.46 10.47 -8.35
C PHE A 334 24.64 11.97 -8.41
N SER A 335 23.60 12.70 -8.81
CA SER A 335 23.46 14.12 -8.58
C SER A 335 22.81 14.32 -7.21
N TYR A 336 23.53 14.93 -6.29
CA TYR A 336 23.09 15.16 -4.92
C TYR A 336 22.93 16.67 -4.67
N VAL A 337 21.71 17.15 -4.52
CA VAL A 337 21.47 18.56 -4.17
C VAL A 337 21.47 18.67 -2.65
N ILE A 338 22.48 19.36 -2.09
CA ILE A 338 22.58 19.62 -0.65
C ILE A 338 22.37 21.09 -0.32
N GLY A 339 21.78 21.30 0.85
CA GLY A 339 21.72 22.58 1.53
C GLY A 339 22.62 22.54 2.75
N LEU A 340 23.56 23.47 2.84
CA LEU A 340 24.30 23.75 4.07
C LEU A 340 23.59 24.85 4.84
N GLU A 341 23.57 24.73 6.16
CA GLU A 341 23.04 25.74 7.06
C GLU A 341 24.07 26.07 8.14
N GLN A 342 24.07 27.34 8.56
CA GLN A 342 24.75 27.80 9.75
C GLN A 342 23.75 28.56 10.63
N LYS A 343 23.60 28.15 11.89
CA LYS A 343 22.75 28.84 12.86
C LYS A 343 23.44 30.10 13.38
N SER A 344 22.68 31.17 13.59
CA SER A 344 23.19 32.38 14.22
C SER A 344 23.45 32.14 15.71
N GLN A 345 24.53 32.72 16.21
CA GLN A 345 24.91 32.77 17.62
C GLN A 345 24.95 34.23 18.12
N GLY A 346 24.06 35.07 17.58
CA GLY A 346 24.06 36.51 17.83
C GLY A 346 24.82 37.26 16.73
N SER A 347 26.05 37.67 16.99
CA SER A 347 26.89 38.41 16.04
C SER A 347 27.66 37.53 15.05
N THR A 348 27.77 36.23 15.34
CA THR A 348 28.50 35.26 14.52
C THR A 348 27.59 34.12 14.05
N PHE A 349 28.11 33.30 13.15
CA PHE A 349 27.47 32.05 12.72
C PHE A 349 28.27 30.87 13.24
N GLY A 350 27.57 29.83 13.69
CA GLY A 350 28.19 28.59 14.14
C GLY A 350 28.74 27.74 12.99
N GLY A 351 29.14 26.51 13.32
CA GLY A 351 29.65 25.54 12.35
C GLY A 351 28.64 25.19 11.26
N THR A 352 29.14 24.88 10.07
CA THR A 352 28.36 24.46 8.91
C THR A 352 27.93 23.00 9.04
N TYR A 353 26.66 22.72 8.78
CA TYR A 353 26.15 21.34 8.68
C TYR A 353 25.23 21.16 7.48
N MET A 354 25.08 19.91 7.04
CA MET A 354 24.13 19.54 5.99
C MET A 354 22.70 19.55 6.57
N ALA A 355 21.89 20.50 6.13
CA ALA A 355 20.50 20.65 6.58
C ALA A 355 19.50 19.85 5.74
N SER A 356 19.83 19.59 4.47
CA SER A 356 18.98 18.82 3.56
C SER A 356 19.79 18.15 2.47
N GLY A 357 19.27 17.04 1.96
CA GLY A 357 19.84 16.29 0.86
C GLY A 357 18.77 15.69 -0.03
N ARG A 358 18.99 15.68 -1.36
CA ARG A 358 18.21 14.89 -2.31
C ARG A 358 19.12 14.35 -3.40
N GLU A 359 19.19 13.04 -3.49
CA GLU A 359 19.92 12.30 -4.51
C GLU A 359 19.04 11.92 -5.70
N ARG A 360 19.69 11.84 -6.86
CA ARG A 360 19.14 11.21 -8.07
C ARG A 360 20.27 10.51 -8.81
N GLU A 361 20.07 9.23 -9.13
CA GLU A 361 21.00 8.49 -9.98
C GLU A 361 21.08 9.13 -11.38
N MET A 362 22.29 9.14 -11.94
CA MET A 362 22.61 9.65 -13.28
C MET A 362 23.79 8.88 -13.87
N LEU A 363 23.95 8.90 -15.19
CA LEU A 363 25.15 8.36 -15.83
C LEU A 363 26.39 9.19 -15.44
N CYS A 364 27.54 8.55 -15.26
CA CYS A 364 28.78 9.26 -14.89
C CYS A 364 29.26 10.24 -15.98
N GLU A 365 28.99 9.94 -17.26
CA GLU A 365 29.27 10.84 -18.40
C GLU A 365 28.48 12.16 -18.33
N ASN A 366 27.38 12.19 -17.58
CA ASN A 366 26.51 13.36 -17.44
C ASN A 366 27.00 14.40 -16.43
N ILE A 367 28.14 14.18 -15.77
CA ILE A 367 28.74 15.10 -14.80
C ILE A 367 29.25 16.39 -15.48
N GLY A 368 29.53 16.31 -16.79
CA GLY A 368 30.18 17.38 -17.56
C GLY A 368 31.65 17.50 -17.19
N ARG A 369 32.51 17.78 -18.19
CA ARG A 369 33.88 18.22 -17.93
C ARG A 369 33.93 19.64 -17.38
#